data_AF-A0A7S0YKV1-F1
#
_entry.id   AF-A0A7S0YKV1-F1
#
_cell.length_a   1.000
_cell.length_b   1.000
_cell.length_c   1.000
_cell.angle_alpha   90.00
_cell.angle_beta   90.00
_cell.angle_gamma   90.00
#
_symmetry.space_group_name_H-M   'P 1'
#
loop_
_entity.id
_entity.type
_entity.pdbx_description
1 polymer ?
#
loop_
_entity_poly.entity_id
_entity_poly.type
_entity_poly.pdbx_seq_one_letter_code
_entity_poly.pdbx_strand_id
1 'polypeptide(L)'
;NSNNNNNNITTTNNNKGDNKKNKNNKRNIHSSSSSSSSSSSSLLSPSSSAPPTLRSSEVALRLASLQELRALDQDLEAARRRAKEAQALILQEELRGRLRVLRVLSYVDSEGVVTAKGRLAAALPGEQALALSEMVFGGAFGSMNLEQIAAACACLCVGGERGGRKGGGGATRLESGLAASLGAARDAAKRVLKAEAEAGIKSEGEVDEAIERIRPDIMEPVAAWMRGMKFAEVMKMTSLFEGSLVRAIRRLEELLRQVAEALGAIGEVDLAERFDAAAVRMKRDVIFAASLYI
;
A
#
# COMPACT_ATOMS: atom_id res chain seq x y z
N ASN A 1 56.85 0.94 -26.06
CA ASN A 1 56.78 2.07 -25.11
C ASN A 1 55.73 1.75 -24.07
N SER A 2 56.07 1.13 -22.94
CA SER A 2 56.92 1.68 -21.85
C SER A 2 56.28 2.97 -21.32
N ASN A 3 55.97 3.20 -20.05
CA ASN A 3 56.36 2.68 -18.74
C ASN A 3 55.20 3.08 -17.77
N ASN A 4 54.73 2.23 -16.85
CA ASN A 4 55.31 1.97 -15.52
C ASN A 4 55.41 3.21 -14.63
N ASN A 5 54.63 3.26 -13.53
CA ASN A 5 55.18 3.52 -12.19
C ASN A 5 54.17 3.26 -11.06
N ASN A 6 54.50 2.23 -10.29
CA ASN A 6 54.16 2.03 -8.89
C ASN A 6 54.52 3.27 -8.04
N ASN A 7 53.88 3.39 -6.86
CA ASN A 7 54.59 3.48 -5.58
C ASN A 7 53.62 3.45 -4.38
N ASN A 8 53.68 2.33 -3.64
CA ASN A 8 53.54 2.32 -2.17
C ASN A 8 54.66 3.16 -1.56
N ILE A 9 54.41 3.83 -0.43
CA ILE A 9 55.37 4.01 0.68
C ILE A 9 54.62 4.41 1.96
N THR A 10 54.89 3.63 2.99
CA THR A 10 54.65 3.81 4.42
C THR A 10 55.79 4.62 5.04
N THR A 11 55.53 5.58 5.93
CA THR A 11 56.44 6.10 7.01
C THR A 11 55.71 7.26 7.72
N THR A 12 55.19 7.11 8.95
CA THR A 12 55.80 7.28 10.29
C THR A 12 56.24 8.70 10.69
N ASN A 13 55.98 8.98 12.00
CA ASN A 13 56.54 10.04 12.87
C ASN A 13 55.95 11.45 12.70
N ASN A 14 55.76 12.27 13.75
CA ASN A 14 55.96 12.17 15.19
C ASN A 14 55.23 13.38 15.80
N ASN A 15 54.63 13.25 16.99
CA ASN A 15 54.84 14.31 17.99
C ASN A 15 54.80 13.74 19.41
N LYS A 16 55.91 14.00 20.10
CA LYS A 16 56.30 13.59 21.45
C LYS A 16 56.04 14.73 22.42
N GLY A 17 55.86 14.37 23.69
CA GLY A 17 56.00 15.22 24.88
C GLY A 17 54.76 15.05 25.74
N ASP A 18 54.77 14.63 27.00
CA ASP A 18 55.76 14.37 28.05
C ASP A 18 55.03 13.40 29.03
N ASN A 19 55.57 12.73 30.05
CA ASN A 19 56.84 12.72 30.73
C ASN A 19 56.96 11.38 31.48
N LYS A 20 58.20 10.97 31.74
CA LYS A 20 58.58 9.78 32.51
C LYS A 20 58.20 9.92 34.00
N LYS A 21 57.72 8.83 34.59
CA LYS A 21 58.24 8.11 35.79
C LYS A 21 57.10 7.48 36.60
N ASN A 22 56.94 6.16 36.53
CA ASN A 22 57.23 5.31 37.69
C ASN A 22 57.20 3.82 37.29
N LYS A 23 58.37 3.17 37.37
CA LYS A 23 58.49 1.71 37.44
C LYS A 23 58.43 1.32 38.92
N ASN A 24 57.79 0.18 39.19
CA ASN A 24 57.67 -0.58 40.44
C ASN A 24 56.35 -0.39 41.21
N ASN A 25 55.37 -1.25 40.92
CA ASN A 25 54.97 -2.25 41.93
C ASN A 25 54.09 -3.35 41.31
N LYS A 26 54.65 -4.56 41.19
CA LYS A 26 53.88 -5.80 41.22
C LYS A 26 53.39 -5.97 42.66
N ARG A 27 52.07 -5.92 42.90
CA ARG A 27 51.30 -6.74 43.88
C ARG A 27 49.91 -6.15 44.10
N ASN A 28 48.93 -7.04 44.21
CA ASN A 28 47.56 -6.88 44.70
C ASN A 28 46.58 -6.01 43.91
N ILE A 29 45.77 -6.67 43.09
CA ILE A 29 44.35 -6.31 42.93
C ILE A 29 43.54 -7.55 43.27
N HIS A 30 43.04 -7.58 44.51
CA HIS A 30 42.01 -8.51 44.95
C HIS A 30 40.66 -8.09 44.36
N SER A 31 39.98 -9.07 43.76
CA SER A 31 38.54 -9.24 43.61
C SER A 31 37.63 -8.20 44.29
N SER A 32 37.01 -7.33 43.49
CA SER A 32 35.92 -6.42 43.89
C SER A 32 34.61 -6.74 43.16
N SER A 33 34.33 -8.02 42.91
CA SER A 33 33.09 -8.50 42.25
C SER A 33 32.21 -9.37 43.16
N SER A 34 32.57 -9.55 44.44
CA SER A 34 31.87 -10.41 45.40
C SER A 34 30.95 -9.68 46.39
N SER A 35 30.90 -8.35 46.37
CA SER A 35 30.14 -7.55 47.34
C SER A 35 28.73 -7.14 46.89
N SER A 36 28.36 -7.36 45.63
CA SER A 36 27.00 -7.09 45.12
C SER A 36 26.07 -8.31 45.15
N SER A 37 26.62 -9.52 45.31
CA SER A 37 25.84 -10.77 45.43
C SER A 37 25.25 -11.00 46.82
N SER A 38 25.81 -10.39 47.86
CA SER A 38 25.38 -10.54 49.27
C SER A 38 24.18 -9.67 49.65
N SER A 39 23.87 -8.63 48.89
CA SER A 39 22.68 -7.78 49.12
C SER A 39 21.39 -8.40 48.57
N SER A 40 21.50 -9.27 47.57
CA SER A 40 20.36 -9.98 46.97
C SER A 40 19.86 -11.14 47.84
N SER A 41 20.76 -11.78 48.60
CA SER A 41 20.41 -12.89 49.49
C SER A 41 19.65 -12.45 50.75
N SER A 42 19.88 -11.23 51.24
CA SER A 42 19.13 -10.66 52.38
C SER A 42 17.66 -10.37 52.07
N LEU A 43 17.30 -10.15 50.80
CA LEU A 43 15.93 -9.87 50.35
C LEU A 43 15.05 -11.14 50.23
N LEU A 44 15.64 -12.35 50.30
CA LEU A 44 14.91 -13.62 50.33
C LEU A 44 14.55 -14.09 51.76
N SER A 45 14.75 -13.25 52.78
CA SER A 45 14.32 -13.58 54.15
C SER A 45 12.79 -13.66 54.23
N PRO A 46 12.21 -14.66 54.93
CA PRO A 46 10.76 -14.87 54.92
C PRO A 46 10.06 -13.70 55.61
N SER A 47 9.23 -12.95 54.90
CA SER A 47 8.30 -11.99 55.51
C SER A 47 7.28 -12.74 56.36
N SER A 48 6.95 -12.21 57.55
CA SER A 48 6.14 -12.83 58.60
C SER A 48 4.67 -13.13 58.25
N SER A 49 4.25 -12.96 57.00
CA SER A 49 2.94 -13.39 56.48
C SER A 49 3.15 -14.54 55.48
N ALA A 50 3.55 -15.70 55.99
CA ALA A 50 3.74 -16.89 55.16
C ALA A 50 2.38 -17.42 54.64
N PRO A 51 2.24 -17.73 53.34
CA PRO A 51 1.04 -18.38 52.82
C PRO A 51 0.88 -19.79 53.45
N PRO A 52 -0.35 -20.36 53.47
CA PRO A 52 -0.64 -21.62 54.16
C PRO A 52 0.33 -22.72 53.72
N THR A 53 0.93 -23.40 54.70
CA THR A 53 2.00 -24.39 54.50
C THR A 53 1.45 -25.62 53.78
N LEU A 54 1.67 -25.68 52.47
CA LEU A 54 1.45 -26.87 51.66
C LEU A 54 2.38 -28.00 52.13
N ARG A 55 1.93 -29.26 52.09
CA ARG A 55 2.79 -30.42 52.40
C ARG A 55 4.00 -30.44 51.45
N SER A 56 5.18 -30.84 51.94
CA SER A 56 6.45 -30.79 51.17
C SER A 56 6.38 -31.46 49.79
N SER A 57 5.63 -32.56 49.68
CA SER A 57 5.35 -33.26 48.42
C SER A 57 4.49 -32.43 47.45
N GLU A 58 3.48 -31.72 47.96
CA GLU A 58 2.59 -30.88 47.16
C GLU A 58 3.27 -29.57 46.72
N VAL A 59 4.17 -29.03 47.55
CA VAL A 59 5.05 -27.91 47.18
C VAL A 59 5.95 -28.27 46.00
N ALA A 60 6.57 -29.45 46.03
CA ALA A 60 7.44 -29.90 44.95
C ALA A 60 6.67 -30.06 43.62
N LEU A 61 5.46 -30.64 43.67
CA LEU A 61 4.59 -30.78 42.50
C LEU A 61 4.14 -29.42 41.93
N ARG A 62 3.72 -28.48 42.79
CA ARG A 62 3.35 -27.12 42.33
C ARG A 62 4.54 -26.31 41.83
N LEU A 63 5.72 -26.51 42.40
CA LEU A 63 6.94 -25.86 41.92
C LEU A 63 7.31 -26.38 40.52
N ALA A 64 7.23 -27.69 40.31
CA ALA A 64 7.44 -28.29 39.00
C ALA A 64 6.44 -27.74 37.96
N SER A 65 5.15 -27.66 38.29
CA SER A 65 4.15 -27.12 37.36
C SER A 65 4.34 -25.62 37.09
N LEU A 66 4.78 -24.83 38.08
CA LEU A 66 5.13 -23.42 37.87
C LEU A 66 6.40 -23.26 37.01
N GLN A 67 7.37 -24.16 37.16
CA GLN A 67 8.57 -24.18 36.30
C GLN A 67 8.22 -24.53 34.86
N GLU A 68 7.34 -25.52 34.65
CA GLU A 68 6.81 -25.86 33.33
C GLU A 68 6.03 -24.68 32.71
N LEU A 69 5.15 -24.04 33.48
CA LEU A 69 4.41 -22.86 33.02
C LEU A 69 5.36 -21.73 32.61
N ARG A 70 6.41 -21.48 33.41
CA ARG A 70 7.42 -20.46 33.11
C ARG A 70 8.23 -20.79 31.87
N ALA A 71 8.58 -22.07 31.66
CA ALA A 71 9.25 -22.51 30.44
C ALA A 71 8.35 -22.30 29.22
N LEU A 72 7.06 -22.63 29.34
CA LEU A 72 6.07 -22.43 28.27
C LEU A 72 5.87 -20.95 27.94
N ASP A 73 5.84 -20.07 28.96
CA ASP A 73 5.77 -18.61 28.76
C ASP A 73 7.00 -18.07 28.04
N GLN A 74 8.20 -18.56 28.38
CA GLN A 74 9.44 -18.19 27.68
C GLN A 74 9.42 -18.63 26.22
N ASP A 75 8.93 -19.85 25.95
CA ASP A 75 8.76 -20.36 24.58
C ASP A 75 7.75 -19.54 23.79
N LEU A 76 6.64 -19.13 24.42
CA LEU A 76 5.63 -18.27 23.83
C LEU A 76 6.16 -16.87 23.52
N GLU A 77 6.93 -16.26 24.43
CA GLU A 77 7.60 -14.98 24.17
C GLU A 77 8.63 -15.09 23.04
N ALA A 78 9.42 -16.15 23.02
CA ALA A 78 10.37 -16.41 21.95
C ALA A 78 9.67 -16.63 20.60
N ALA A 79 8.58 -17.39 20.57
CA ALA A 79 7.76 -17.59 19.37
C ALA A 79 7.13 -16.28 18.87
N ARG A 80 6.59 -15.45 19.77
CA ARG A 80 6.08 -14.11 19.44
C ARG A 80 7.17 -13.20 18.87
N ARG A 81 8.39 -13.26 19.41
CA ARG A 81 9.52 -12.49 18.89
C ARG A 81 9.89 -12.92 17.47
N ARG A 82 10.03 -14.23 17.24
CA ARG A 82 10.29 -14.79 15.91
C ARG A 82 9.20 -14.42 14.90
N ALA A 83 7.93 -14.45 15.31
CA ALA A 83 6.81 -14.05 14.45
C ALA A 83 6.89 -12.56 14.05
N LYS A 84 7.21 -11.66 14.99
CA LYS A 84 7.41 -10.23 14.69
C LYS A 84 8.58 -9.97 13.76
N GLU A 85 9.71 -10.64 14.00
CA GLU A 85 10.90 -10.54 13.13
C GLU A 85 10.60 -11.04 11.72
N ALA A 86 9.91 -12.17 11.58
CA ALA A 86 9.47 -12.70 10.29
C ALA A 86 8.50 -11.76 9.58
N GLN A 87 7.51 -11.19 10.29
CA GLN A 87 6.57 -10.22 9.72
C GLN A 87 7.28 -8.96 9.23
N ALA A 88 8.26 -8.43 9.97
CA ALA A 88 9.03 -7.27 9.56
C ALA A 88 9.83 -7.53 8.27
N LEU A 89 10.39 -8.72 8.11
CA LEU A 89 11.10 -9.13 6.89
C LEU A 89 10.16 -9.21 5.69
N ILE A 90 8.97 -9.81 5.85
CA ILE A 90 7.96 -9.90 4.79
C ILE A 90 7.56 -8.51 4.31
N LEU A 91 7.26 -7.59 5.23
CA LEU A 91 6.91 -6.21 4.89
C LEU A 91 8.04 -5.46 4.17
N GLN A 92 9.30 -5.71 4.56
CA GLN A 92 10.47 -5.15 3.88
C GLN A 92 10.60 -5.65 2.44
N GLU A 93 10.38 -6.94 2.20
CA GLU A 93 10.43 -7.54 0.85
C GLU A 93 9.31 -6.99 -0.04
N GLU A 94 8.10 -6.89 0.52
CA GLU A 94 6.93 -6.34 -0.18
C GLU A 94 7.12 -4.86 -0.54
N LEU A 95 7.66 -4.06 0.39
CA LEU A 95 8.00 -2.66 0.15
C LEU A 95 9.04 -2.52 -0.96
N ARG A 96 10.09 -3.35 -0.95
CA ARG A 96 11.09 -3.37 -2.03
C ARG A 96 10.48 -3.75 -3.36
N GLY A 97 9.54 -4.71 -3.37
CA GLY A 97 8.73 -5.07 -4.54
C GLY A 97 7.97 -3.87 -5.10
N ARG A 98 7.17 -3.20 -4.26
CA ARG A 98 6.40 -2.01 -4.67
C ARG A 98 7.31 -0.88 -5.18
N LEU A 99 8.45 -0.64 -4.53
CA LEU A 99 9.40 0.37 -4.99
C LEU A 99 10.00 0.02 -6.37
N ARG A 100 10.25 -1.26 -6.65
CA ARG A 100 10.68 -1.71 -8.00
C ARG A 100 9.60 -1.39 -9.04
N VAL A 101 8.33 -1.68 -8.76
CA VAL A 101 7.22 -1.35 -9.67
C VAL A 101 7.19 0.14 -9.97
N LEU A 102 7.25 0.98 -8.93
CA LEU A 102 7.23 2.43 -9.09
C LEU A 102 8.41 2.96 -9.92
N ARG A 103 9.59 2.33 -9.82
CA ARG A 103 10.75 2.68 -10.65
C ARG A 103 10.59 2.21 -12.10
N VAL A 104 10.16 0.97 -12.32
CA VAL A 104 9.95 0.40 -13.67
C VAL A 104 8.91 1.21 -14.44
N LEU A 105 7.83 1.62 -13.78
CA LEU A 105 6.77 2.43 -14.39
C LEU A 105 7.07 3.94 -14.37
N SER A 106 8.26 4.36 -13.94
CA SER A 106 8.73 5.75 -13.92
C SER A 106 7.90 6.71 -13.05
N TYR A 107 7.28 6.20 -11.97
CA TYR A 107 6.70 7.05 -10.91
C TYR A 107 7.78 7.64 -10.00
N VAL A 108 8.90 6.94 -9.87
CA VAL A 108 10.10 7.35 -9.13
C VAL A 108 11.31 7.14 -10.03
N ASP A 109 12.22 8.10 -10.08
CA ASP A 109 13.45 8.00 -10.87
C ASP A 109 14.54 7.14 -10.19
N SER A 110 15.72 7.05 -10.80
CA SER A 110 16.86 6.28 -10.27
C SER A 110 17.39 6.83 -8.95
N GLU A 111 17.28 8.15 -8.74
CA GLU A 111 17.75 8.85 -7.54
C GLU A 111 16.72 8.81 -6.40
N GLY A 112 15.51 8.27 -6.65
CA GLY A 112 14.45 8.19 -5.66
C GLY A 112 13.53 9.43 -5.62
N VAL A 113 13.61 10.31 -6.60
CA VAL A 113 12.77 11.51 -6.72
C VAL A 113 11.46 11.16 -7.43
N VAL A 114 10.36 11.69 -6.90
CA VAL A 114 9.01 11.46 -7.42
C VAL A 114 8.79 12.27 -8.71
N THR A 115 8.46 11.59 -9.80
CA THR A 115 8.21 12.21 -11.11
C THR A 115 6.84 12.88 -11.18
N ALA A 116 6.53 13.61 -12.26
CA ALA A 116 5.18 14.15 -12.47
C ALA A 116 4.10 13.05 -12.47
N LYS A 117 4.42 11.89 -13.05
CA LYS A 117 3.58 10.70 -13.03
C LYS A 117 3.37 10.15 -11.61
N GLY A 118 4.45 10.12 -10.83
CA GLY A 118 4.43 9.87 -9.38
C GLY A 118 3.47 10.78 -8.62
N ARG A 119 3.57 12.10 -8.84
CA ARG A 119 2.73 13.10 -8.19
C ARG A 119 1.25 12.97 -8.58
N LEU A 120 0.96 12.70 -9.86
CA LEU A 120 -0.40 12.44 -10.31
C LEU A 120 -1.00 11.23 -9.58
N ALA A 121 -0.32 10.09 -9.61
CA ALA A 121 -0.82 8.87 -8.96
C ALA A 121 -0.99 9.04 -7.44
N ALA A 122 -0.10 9.77 -6.78
CA ALA A 122 -0.18 10.03 -5.34
C ALA A 122 -1.39 10.90 -4.94
N ALA A 123 -1.90 11.73 -5.87
CA ALA A 123 -3.06 12.58 -5.63
C ALA A 123 -4.40 11.85 -5.87
N LEU A 124 -4.40 10.70 -6.55
CA LEU A 124 -5.60 9.95 -6.90
C LEU A 124 -5.96 8.94 -5.81
N PRO A 125 -7.24 8.77 -5.47
CA PRO A 125 -7.64 7.79 -4.47
C PRO A 125 -7.73 6.37 -5.05
N GLY A 126 -7.50 5.40 -4.17
CA GLY A 126 -7.85 3.99 -4.40
C GLY A 126 -6.84 3.18 -5.21
N GLU A 127 -7.13 1.89 -5.33
CA GLU A 127 -6.20 0.88 -5.85
C GLU A 127 -5.91 1.02 -7.35
N GLN A 128 -6.76 1.76 -8.08
CA GLN A 128 -6.68 1.90 -9.53
C GLN A 128 -6.01 3.20 -9.98
N ALA A 129 -5.43 3.95 -9.04
CA ALA A 129 -4.69 5.17 -9.31
C ALA A 129 -3.54 4.96 -10.32
N LEU A 130 -2.85 3.81 -10.24
CA LEU A 130 -1.79 3.46 -11.20
C LEU A 130 -2.35 3.23 -12.61
N ALA A 131 -3.42 2.45 -12.76
CA ALA A 131 -4.04 2.23 -14.06
C ALA A 131 -4.55 3.54 -14.68
N LEU A 132 -5.18 4.40 -13.87
CA LEU A 132 -5.69 5.69 -14.33
C LEU A 132 -4.57 6.64 -14.78
N SER A 133 -3.48 6.73 -14.00
CA SER A 133 -2.32 7.53 -14.38
C SER A 133 -1.55 6.94 -15.58
N GLU A 134 -1.50 5.61 -15.75
CA GLU A 134 -0.99 4.99 -16.99
C GLU A 134 -1.83 5.35 -18.23
N MET A 135 -3.15 5.56 -18.08
CA MET A 135 -4.01 6.01 -19.18
C MET A 135 -3.75 7.49 -19.51
N VAL A 136 -3.57 8.33 -18.50
CA VAL A 136 -3.20 9.76 -18.69
C VAL A 136 -1.87 9.87 -19.43
N PHE A 137 -0.80 9.28 -18.90
CA PHE A 137 0.53 9.36 -19.50
C PHE A 137 0.67 8.53 -20.77
N GLY A 138 -0.23 7.57 -21.01
CA GLY A 138 -0.36 6.86 -22.28
C GLY A 138 -1.08 7.66 -23.37
N GLY A 139 -1.58 8.87 -23.07
CA GLY A 139 -2.29 9.71 -24.02
C GLY A 139 -3.69 9.23 -24.39
N ALA A 140 -4.24 8.24 -23.68
CA ALA A 140 -5.50 7.59 -24.05
C ALA A 140 -6.68 8.57 -24.03
N PHE A 141 -6.74 9.47 -23.04
CA PHE A 141 -7.82 10.44 -22.90
C PHE A 141 -7.81 11.54 -23.96
N GLY A 142 -6.69 11.76 -24.65
CA GLY A 142 -6.55 12.80 -25.66
C GLY A 142 -7.63 12.73 -26.75
N SER A 143 -7.91 11.51 -27.25
CA SER A 143 -8.90 11.27 -28.31
C SER A 143 -10.33 10.96 -27.81
N MET A 144 -10.56 10.89 -26.50
CA MET A 144 -11.84 10.45 -25.93
C MET A 144 -12.83 11.61 -25.74
N ASN A 145 -14.09 11.46 -26.14
CA ASN A 145 -15.11 12.46 -25.77
C ASN A 145 -15.44 12.38 -24.25
N LEU A 146 -16.18 13.36 -23.71
CA LEU A 146 -16.49 13.43 -22.28
C LEU A 146 -17.20 12.15 -21.75
N GLU A 147 -18.03 11.55 -22.59
CA GLU A 147 -18.77 10.32 -22.29
C GLU A 147 -17.81 9.12 -22.16
N GLN A 148 -16.86 9.01 -23.07
CA GLN A 148 -15.81 7.99 -23.07
C GLN A 148 -14.85 8.16 -21.89
N ILE A 149 -14.48 9.41 -21.55
CA ILE A 149 -13.65 9.70 -20.36
C ILE A 149 -14.36 9.18 -19.11
N ALA A 150 -15.63 9.57 -18.90
CA ALA A 150 -16.42 9.12 -17.76
C ALA A 150 -16.58 7.60 -17.73
N ALA A 151 -16.92 6.96 -18.85
CA ALA A 151 -17.11 5.52 -18.93
C ALA A 151 -15.81 4.74 -18.66
N ALA A 152 -14.66 5.21 -19.18
CA ALA A 152 -13.35 4.62 -18.92
C ALA A 152 -12.97 4.70 -17.44
N CYS A 153 -13.17 5.84 -16.79
CA CYS A 153 -12.92 5.98 -15.36
C CYS A 153 -13.89 5.10 -14.53
N ALA A 154 -15.15 4.98 -14.95
CA ALA A 154 -16.15 4.15 -14.28
C ALA A 154 -15.74 2.66 -14.26
N CYS A 155 -15.25 2.14 -15.39
CA CYS A 155 -14.92 0.71 -15.50
C CYS A 155 -13.75 0.30 -14.60
N LEU A 156 -12.84 1.24 -14.29
CA LEU A 156 -11.71 1.02 -13.38
C LEU A 156 -12.15 1.16 -11.91
N CYS A 157 -12.93 2.19 -11.57
CA CYS A 157 -13.07 2.60 -10.17
C CYS A 157 -14.34 2.08 -9.46
N VAL A 158 -15.31 1.51 -10.19
CA VAL A 158 -16.58 1.00 -9.65
C VAL A 158 -16.52 -0.53 -9.49
N GLY A 159 -15.62 -1.02 -8.61
CA GLY A 159 -15.40 -2.46 -8.40
C GLY A 159 -16.12 -3.07 -7.18
N GLY A 160 -16.60 -2.26 -6.23
CA GLY A 160 -17.11 -2.74 -4.94
C GLY A 160 -18.60 -3.11 -4.89
N GLU A 161 -19.38 -2.71 -5.89
CA GLU A 161 -20.83 -2.88 -5.87
C GLU A 161 -21.22 -4.25 -6.46
N ARG A 162 -21.02 -5.30 -5.66
CA ARG A 162 -21.65 -6.60 -5.92
C ARG A 162 -23.14 -6.48 -5.67
N GLY A 163 -23.92 -6.35 -6.74
CA GLY A 163 -25.35 -6.19 -6.63
C GLY A 163 -26.03 -6.21 -7.99
N GLY A 164 -25.78 -7.24 -8.77
CA GLY A 164 -26.59 -7.54 -9.94
C GLY A 164 -27.82 -8.36 -9.52
N ARG A 165 -29.00 -8.00 -10.02
CA ARG A 165 -30.17 -8.89 -9.98
C ARG A 165 -29.81 -10.17 -10.74
N LYS A 166 -30.03 -11.36 -10.15
CA LYS A 166 -29.87 -12.62 -10.89
C LYS A 166 -30.92 -12.65 -12.02
N GLY A 167 -30.46 -12.41 -13.24
CA GLY A 167 -31.30 -12.40 -14.45
C GLY A 167 -31.66 -11.00 -14.89
N GLY A 168 -31.08 -10.55 -16.01
CA GLY A 168 -31.51 -9.34 -16.71
C GLY A 168 -30.39 -8.31 -16.86
N GLY A 169 -29.56 -8.49 -17.88
CA GLY A 169 -28.50 -7.55 -18.25
C GLY A 169 -27.53 -8.25 -19.19
N GLY A 170 -28.04 -8.70 -20.34
CA GLY A 170 -27.17 -9.22 -21.39
C GLY A 170 -26.08 -8.19 -21.67
N ALA A 171 -24.84 -8.67 -21.83
CA ALA A 171 -23.71 -7.85 -22.24
C ALA A 171 -24.14 -7.00 -23.45
N THR A 172 -24.52 -5.76 -23.18
CA THR A 172 -24.97 -4.86 -24.23
C THR A 172 -23.69 -4.57 -24.99
N ARG A 173 -23.64 -5.00 -26.25
CA ARG A 173 -22.47 -4.85 -27.09
C ARG A 173 -22.06 -3.38 -27.05
N LEU A 174 -20.91 -3.10 -26.43
CA LEU A 174 -20.41 -1.74 -26.28
C LEU A 174 -20.34 -1.09 -27.66
N GLU A 175 -20.75 0.17 -27.72
CA GLU A 175 -20.51 0.99 -28.90
C GLU A 175 -19.01 1.00 -29.25
N SER A 176 -18.67 1.12 -30.53
CA SER A 176 -17.27 1.02 -31.01
C SER A 176 -16.31 1.97 -30.27
N GLY A 177 -16.76 3.19 -29.94
CA GLY A 177 -15.97 4.15 -29.18
C GLY A 177 -15.74 3.74 -27.71
N LEU A 178 -16.74 3.13 -27.06
CA LEU A 178 -16.61 2.63 -25.69
C LEU A 178 -15.72 1.38 -25.64
N ALA A 179 -15.80 0.52 -26.66
CA ALA A 179 -14.93 -0.64 -26.78
C ALA A 179 -13.44 -0.24 -26.88
N ALA A 180 -13.13 0.83 -27.62
CA ALA A 180 -11.77 1.37 -27.68
C ALA A 180 -11.29 1.89 -26.31
N SER A 181 -12.14 2.62 -25.59
CA SER A 181 -11.82 3.11 -24.24
C SER A 181 -11.59 2.00 -23.22
N LEU A 182 -12.36 0.91 -23.30
CA LEU A 182 -12.16 -0.29 -22.49
C LEU A 182 -10.84 -0.98 -22.83
N GLY A 183 -10.47 -1.03 -24.11
CA GLY A 183 -9.17 -1.55 -24.55
C GLY A 183 -8.03 -0.79 -23.89
N ALA A 184 -8.04 0.54 -23.95
CA ALA A 184 -7.04 1.39 -23.31
C ALA A 184 -6.97 1.18 -21.79
N ALA A 185 -8.10 1.05 -21.11
CA ALA A 185 -8.16 0.76 -19.68
C ALA A 185 -7.57 -0.60 -19.33
N ARG A 186 -7.89 -1.64 -20.11
CA ARG A 186 -7.33 -2.99 -19.96
C ARG A 186 -5.83 -3.01 -20.20
N ASP A 187 -5.35 -2.29 -21.21
CA ASP A 187 -3.93 -2.23 -21.54
C ASP A 187 -3.14 -1.48 -20.46
N ALA A 188 -3.69 -0.42 -19.90
CA ALA A 188 -3.13 0.25 -18.73
C ALA A 188 -3.05 -0.67 -17.51
N ALA A 189 -4.14 -1.36 -17.17
CA ALA A 189 -4.16 -2.31 -16.06
C ALA A 189 -3.15 -3.46 -16.26
N LYS A 190 -3.09 -4.04 -17.47
CA LYS A 190 -2.11 -5.08 -17.82
C LYS A 190 -0.67 -4.62 -17.66
N ARG A 191 -0.35 -3.38 -18.02
CA ARG A 191 1.01 -2.82 -17.83
C ARG A 191 1.38 -2.77 -16.35
N VAL A 192 0.46 -2.33 -15.49
CA VAL A 192 0.68 -2.30 -14.03
C VAL A 192 0.85 -3.71 -13.49
N LEU A 193 -0.08 -4.62 -13.80
CA LEU A 193 -0.06 -6.01 -13.32
C LEU A 193 1.20 -6.76 -13.76
N LYS A 194 1.66 -6.52 -14.99
CA LYS A 194 2.92 -7.10 -15.49
C LYS A 194 4.12 -6.62 -14.68
N ALA A 195 4.19 -5.30 -14.40
CA ALA A 195 5.26 -4.75 -13.57
C ALA A 195 5.23 -5.30 -12.14
N GLU A 196 4.04 -5.48 -11.56
CA GLU A 196 3.86 -6.11 -10.23
C GLU A 196 4.33 -7.57 -10.21
N ALA A 197 3.96 -8.34 -11.24
CA ALA A 197 4.37 -9.73 -11.39
C ALA A 197 5.90 -9.86 -11.54
N GLU A 198 6.52 -9.02 -12.39
CA GLU A 198 7.98 -8.96 -12.55
C GLU A 198 8.71 -8.55 -11.26
N ALA A 199 8.07 -7.73 -10.42
CA ALA A 199 8.60 -7.33 -9.13
C ALA A 199 8.39 -8.38 -8.03
N GLY A 200 7.73 -9.51 -8.31
CA GLY A 200 7.46 -10.58 -7.35
C GLY A 200 6.44 -10.20 -6.28
N ILE A 201 5.58 -9.21 -6.56
CA ILE A 201 4.45 -8.88 -5.68
C ILE A 201 3.40 -9.96 -5.86
N LYS A 202 3.03 -10.63 -4.77
CA LYS A 202 1.92 -11.58 -4.78
C LYS A 202 0.62 -10.82 -4.91
N SER A 203 0.16 -10.62 -6.14
CA SER A 203 -1.18 -10.12 -6.39
C SER A 203 -2.20 -11.12 -5.85
N GLU A 204 -3.29 -10.66 -5.25
CA GLU A 204 -4.43 -11.52 -4.93
C GLU A 204 -5.13 -11.92 -6.24
N GLY A 205 -4.65 -12.99 -6.86
CA GLY A 205 -5.22 -13.58 -8.08
C GLY A 205 -4.28 -13.58 -9.28
N GLU A 206 -4.65 -14.35 -10.30
CA GLU A 206 -3.99 -14.32 -11.61
C GLU A 206 -4.25 -12.98 -12.33
N VAL A 207 -3.40 -12.63 -13.30
CA VAL A 207 -3.54 -11.39 -14.11
C VAL A 207 -4.95 -11.26 -14.69
N ASP A 208 -5.57 -12.39 -15.05
CA ASP A 208 -6.91 -12.45 -15.61
C ASP A 208 -7.99 -12.06 -14.58
N GLU A 209 -7.84 -12.44 -13.30
CA GLU A 209 -8.78 -12.04 -12.23
C GLU A 209 -8.72 -10.54 -11.94
N ALA A 210 -7.55 -9.91 -12.09
CA ALA A 210 -7.42 -8.47 -11.96
C ALA A 210 -8.05 -7.70 -13.15
N ILE A 211 -8.03 -8.28 -14.34
CA ILE A 211 -8.74 -7.75 -15.51
C ILE A 211 -10.26 -7.94 -15.34
N GLU A 212 -10.71 -9.03 -14.73
CA GLU A 212 -12.13 -9.25 -14.41
C GLU A 212 -12.69 -8.25 -13.39
N ARG A 213 -11.83 -7.63 -12.56
CA ARG A 213 -12.24 -6.52 -11.68
C ARG A 213 -12.63 -5.27 -12.47
N ILE A 214 -12.17 -5.12 -13.72
CA ILE A 214 -12.64 -4.07 -14.63
C ILE A 214 -14.06 -4.43 -15.04
N ARG A 215 -15.03 -3.55 -14.74
CA ARG A 215 -16.46 -3.79 -14.95
C ARG A 215 -16.93 -3.10 -16.22
N PRO A 216 -17.05 -3.79 -17.37
CA PRO A 216 -17.48 -3.14 -18.62
C PRO A 216 -18.99 -2.83 -18.62
N ASP A 217 -19.75 -3.49 -17.75
CA ASP A 217 -21.19 -3.38 -17.62
C ASP A 217 -21.66 -2.01 -17.08
N ILE A 218 -20.79 -1.26 -16.40
CA ILE A 218 -21.08 0.11 -15.94
C ILE A 218 -20.87 1.16 -17.04
N MET A 219 -20.11 0.84 -18.10
CA MET A 219 -19.68 1.81 -19.10
C MET A 219 -20.85 2.38 -19.89
N GLU A 220 -21.73 1.51 -20.39
CA GLU A 220 -22.88 1.92 -21.19
C GLU A 220 -23.90 2.75 -20.37
N PRO A 221 -24.30 2.34 -19.15
CA PRO A 221 -25.13 3.18 -18.28
C PRO A 221 -24.54 4.57 -18.00
N VAL A 222 -23.23 4.65 -17.74
CA VAL A 222 -22.55 5.93 -17.48
C VAL A 222 -22.50 6.80 -18.73
N ALA A 223 -22.19 6.23 -19.89
CA ALA A 223 -22.22 6.96 -21.16
C ALA A 223 -23.63 7.48 -21.48
N ALA A 224 -24.66 6.66 -21.31
CA ALA A 224 -26.05 7.06 -21.48
C ALA A 224 -26.46 8.17 -20.49
N TRP A 225 -25.98 8.10 -19.25
CA TRP A 225 -26.17 9.17 -18.28
C TRP A 225 -25.49 10.48 -18.72
N MET A 226 -24.27 10.41 -19.23
CA MET A 226 -23.56 11.57 -19.77
C MET A 226 -24.23 12.16 -21.02
N ARG A 227 -25.00 11.35 -21.78
CA ARG A 227 -25.82 11.82 -22.92
C ARG A 227 -27.11 12.52 -22.53
N GLY A 228 -27.45 12.57 -21.24
CA GLY A 228 -28.68 13.22 -20.76
C GLY A 228 -29.90 12.29 -20.70
N MET A 229 -29.72 10.96 -20.82
CA MET A 229 -30.82 10.00 -20.74
C MET A 229 -31.49 10.01 -19.36
N LYS A 230 -32.81 9.77 -19.29
CA LYS A 230 -33.52 9.73 -18.00
C LYS A 230 -33.03 8.56 -17.15
N PHE A 231 -32.96 8.74 -15.82
CA PHE A 231 -32.50 7.69 -14.90
C PHE A 231 -33.26 6.36 -15.08
N ALA A 232 -34.57 6.43 -15.27
CA ALA A 232 -35.42 5.25 -15.50
C ALA A 232 -35.09 4.48 -16.80
N GLU A 233 -34.52 5.14 -17.81
CA GLU A 233 -34.08 4.50 -19.05
C GLU A 233 -32.68 3.89 -18.88
N VAL A 234 -31.76 4.62 -18.22
CA VAL A 234 -30.43 4.10 -17.85
C VAL A 234 -30.53 2.81 -17.03
N MET A 235 -31.48 2.76 -16.08
CA MET A 235 -31.72 1.56 -15.26
C MET A 235 -32.17 0.33 -16.05
N LYS A 236 -32.67 0.48 -17.29
CA LYS A 236 -33.01 -0.67 -18.14
C LYS A 236 -31.80 -1.28 -18.83
N MET A 237 -30.66 -0.57 -18.84
CA MET A 237 -29.42 -0.97 -19.50
C MET A 237 -28.50 -1.76 -18.56
N THR A 238 -28.81 -1.81 -17.26
CA THR A 238 -27.98 -2.45 -16.24
C THR A 238 -28.80 -3.33 -15.31
N SER A 239 -28.16 -4.37 -14.79
CA SER A 239 -28.74 -5.26 -13.77
C SER A 239 -28.48 -4.76 -12.34
N LEU A 240 -27.74 -3.65 -12.19
CA LEU A 240 -27.40 -3.05 -10.91
C LEU A 240 -28.64 -2.53 -10.19
N PHE A 241 -28.62 -2.57 -8.87
CA PHE A 241 -29.59 -1.84 -8.07
C PHE A 241 -29.43 -0.33 -8.23
N GLU A 242 -30.54 0.39 -8.15
CA GLU A 242 -30.64 1.84 -8.32
C GLU A 242 -29.67 2.56 -7.38
N GLY A 243 -29.66 2.16 -6.10
CA GLY A 243 -28.79 2.76 -5.09
C GLY A 243 -27.30 2.49 -5.34
N SER A 244 -26.95 1.37 -5.98
CA SER A 244 -25.57 1.11 -6.40
C SER A 244 -25.18 2.06 -7.53
N LEU A 245 -25.97 2.13 -8.60
CA LEU A 245 -25.68 3.05 -9.70
C LEU A 245 -25.57 4.53 -9.25
N VAL A 246 -26.44 4.97 -8.32
CA VAL A 246 -26.35 6.31 -7.72
C VAL A 246 -25.03 6.53 -6.99
N ARG A 247 -24.60 5.57 -6.16
CA ARG A 247 -23.32 5.66 -5.44
C ARG A 247 -22.13 5.60 -6.39
N ALA A 248 -22.16 4.74 -7.40
CA ALA A 248 -21.15 4.66 -8.44
C ALA A 248 -20.96 6.00 -9.17
N ILE A 249 -22.06 6.63 -9.62
CA ILE A 249 -22.00 7.91 -10.35
C ILE A 249 -21.51 9.04 -9.44
N ARG A 250 -21.93 9.09 -8.16
CA ARG A 250 -21.44 10.10 -7.21
C ARG A 250 -19.94 9.93 -6.91
N ARG A 251 -19.49 8.69 -6.74
CA ARG A 251 -18.06 8.38 -6.56
C ARG A 251 -17.25 8.72 -7.80
N LEU A 252 -17.80 8.48 -8.98
CA LEU A 252 -17.18 8.80 -10.25
C LEU A 252 -17.06 10.30 -10.46
N GLU A 253 -18.09 11.09 -10.14
CA GLU A 253 -18.03 12.55 -10.23
C GLU A 253 -16.92 13.13 -9.34
N GLU A 254 -16.84 12.68 -8.08
CA GLU A 254 -15.76 13.12 -7.18
C GLU A 254 -14.38 12.68 -7.70
N LEU A 255 -14.25 11.47 -8.26
CA LEU A 255 -13.02 11.02 -8.89
C LEU A 255 -12.62 11.91 -10.07
N LEU A 256 -13.56 12.25 -10.96
CA LEU A 256 -13.29 13.13 -12.10
C LEU A 256 -12.78 14.50 -11.64
N ARG A 257 -13.38 15.05 -10.59
CA ARG A 257 -12.94 16.32 -9.97
C ARG A 257 -11.52 16.22 -9.39
N GLN A 258 -11.21 15.14 -8.68
CA GLN A 258 -9.87 14.92 -8.12
C GLN A 258 -8.81 14.71 -9.20
N VAL A 259 -9.17 14.03 -10.30
CA VAL A 259 -8.28 13.89 -11.46
C VAL A 259 -8.03 15.25 -12.10
N ALA A 260 -9.06 16.08 -12.29
CA ALA A 260 -8.90 17.43 -12.83
C ALA A 260 -7.96 18.28 -11.96
N GLU A 261 -8.14 18.25 -10.64
CA GLU A 261 -7.28 18.96 -9.68
C GLU A 261 -5.83 18.47 -9.76
N ALA A 262 -5.62 17.16 -9.80
CA ALA A 262 -4.29 16.56 -9.89
C ALA A 262 -3.59 16.84 -11.23
N LEU A 263 -4.34 16.86 -12.35
CA LEU A 263 -3.85 17.24 -13.67
C LEU A 263 -3.44 18.72 -13.71
N GLY A 264 -4.26 19.61 -13.12
CA GLY A 264 -3.91 21.02 -12.98
C GLY A 264 -2.63 21.22 -12.18
N ALA A 265 -2.44 20.46 -11.11
CA ALA A 265 -1.24 20.54 -10.27
C ALA A 265 0.05 20.10 -10.98
N ILE A 266 -0.03 19.22 -11.99
CA ILE A 266 1.13 18.80 -12.80
C ILE A 266 1.35 19.67 -14.05
N GLY A 267 0.41 20.57 -14.37
CA GLY A 267 0.49 21.48 -15.53
C GLY A 267 -0.26 21.01 -16.78
N GLU A 268 -1.05 19.94 -16.71
CA GLU A 268 -1.85 19.42 -17.82
C GLU A 268 -3.24 20.09 -17.86
N VAL A 269 -3.27 21.37 -18.22
CA VAL A 269 -4.46 22.23 -18.11
C VAL A 269 -5.59 21.79 -19.05
N ASP A 270 -5.30 21.53 -20.32
CA ASP A 270 -6.33 21.15 -21.32
C ASP A 270 -7.05 19.86 -20.92
N LEU A 271 -6.31 18.90 -20.37
CA LEU A 271 -6.90 17.65 -19.90
C LEU A 271 -7.69 17.87 -18.61
N ALA A 272 -7.17 18.69 -17.69
CA ALA A 272 -7.88 19.06 -16.45
C ALA A 272 -9.25 19.67 -16.75
N GLU A 273 -9.34 20.61 -17.69
CA GLU A 273 -10.61 21.23 -18.11
C GLU A 273 -11.61 20.21 -18.66
N ARG A 274 -11.13 19.21 -19.41
CA ARG A 274 -12.01 18.15 -19.94
C ARG A 274 -12.54 17.23 -18.84
N PHE A 275 -11.72 16.92 -17.84
CA PHE A 275 -12.16 16.14 -16.68
C PHE A 275 -13.17 16.92 -15.83
N ASP A 276 -12.94 18.23 -15.64
CA ASP A 276 -13.88 19.11 -14.94
C ASP A 276 -15.22 19.23 -15.70
N ALA A 277 -15.15 19.44 -17.03
CA ALA A 277 -16.34 19.45 -17.88
C ALA A 277 -17.13 18.12 -17.83
N ALA A 278 -16.42 16.98 -17.74
CA ALA A 278 -17.07 15.69 -17.55
C ALA A 278 -17.75 15.58 -16.17
N ALA A 279 -17.11 16.05 -15.10
CA ALA A 279 -17.69 16.07 -13.76
C ALA A 279 -18.96 16.93 -13.70
N VAL A 280 -18.90 18.15 -14.25
CA VAL A 280 -20.04 19.08 -14.32
C VAL A 280 -21.20 18.45 -15.11
N ARG A 281 -20.91 17.85 -16.27
CA ARG A 281 -21.94 17.21 -17.11
C ARG A 281 -22.60 16.01 -16.44
N MET A 282 -21.88 15.31 -15.57
CA MET A 282 -22.40 14.17 -14.81
C MET A 282 -23.40 14.58 -13.73
N LYS A 283 -23.25 15.80 -13.18
CA LYS A 283 -23.99 16.31 -12.04
C LYS A 283 -25.38 16.82 -12.44
N ARG A 284 -26.38 15.93 -12.46
CA ARG A 284 -27.77 16.29 -12.77
C ARG A 284 -28.83 15.43 -12.05
N ASP A 285 -30.05 15.94 -12.05
CA ASP A 285 -31.29 15.25 -11.66
C ASP A 285 -31.23 14.48 -10.32
N VAL A 286 -31.97 13.37 -10.24
CA VAL A 286 -32.24 12.57 -9.04
C VAL A 286 -30.99 12.05 -8.33
N ILE A 287 -29.88 11.84 -9.05
CA ILE A 287 -28.65 11.27 -8.49
C ILE A 287 -27.98 12.26 -7.53
N PHE A 288 -28.13 13.57 -7.80
CA PHE A 288 -27.50 14.65 -7.04
C PHE A 288 -28.52 15.49 -6.24
N ALA A 289 -29.72 14.96 -6.03
CA ALA A 289 -30.69 15.56 -5.11
C ALA A 289 -30.13 15.62 -3.68
N ALA A 290 -30.46 16.70 -2.96
CA ALA A 290 -30.02 16.89 -1.58
C ALA A 290 -30.59 15.81 -0.66
N SER A 291 -29.82 15.41 0.37
CA SER A 291 -30.32 14.52 1.41
C SER A 291 -31.39 15.22 2.24
N LEU A 292 -32.34 14.44 2.76
CA LEU A 292 -33.36 14.95 3.71
C LEU A 292 -32.78 15.20 5.11
N TYR A 293 -31.61 14.65 5.41
CA TYR A 293 -30.84 14.91 6.62
C TYR A 293 -29.78 15.95 6.25
N ILE A 294 -30.12 17.23 6.42
CA ILE A 294 -29.17 18.34 6.54
C ILE A 294 -28.81 18.47 8.01
#